data_AF-A0A5C6NMJ5-F1
#
_entry.id   AF-A0A5C6NMJ5-F1
#
_cell.length_a   1.000
_cell.length_b   1.000
_cell.length_c   1.000
_cell.angle_alpha   90.00
_cell.angle_beta   90.00
_cell.angle_gamma   90.00
#
_symmetry.space_group_name_H-M   'P 1'
#
loop_
_entity.id
_entity.type
_entity.pdbx_description
1 polymer ?
#
loop_
_entity_poly.entity_id
_entity_poly.type
_entity_poly.pdbx_seq_one_letter_code
_entity_poly.pdbx_strand_id
1 'polypeptide(L)'
;LTGKKNPVWKLDSQVAELESSLETVKVLLEQQSPTVDEAQHLLKHVWDKLDAWHSRLMLLENEVEDLAEDHPDQAHILVDQLTRPLQLYQNAAQMAEQRTAFLGKIPTCLQEFDGILYSATCWLEEAQSWLYAPCSFTTAKNLQNHANSLQLVLDDSERIRLVMQDFRAVLDDICSVCNMSWQKDRLQQSDQQVHKMQRTILEQLELFVQAVQEVEAMEEEVKTLDNNVAKIQAILSSVDNSSLSLREQQVILTNMASIRRTLEEVESCKGELHLPQGAEESLLIFSRAQQLLQTVQELEQLTEQQSMQLQV
;
A
#
# COMPACT_ATOMS: atom_id res chain seq x y z
N LEU A 1 -58.21 34.86 51.33
CA LEU A 1 -56.94 34.08 51.29
C LEU A 1 -57.07 33.02 50.20
N THR A 2 -56.96 33.42 48.94
CA THR A 2 -56.81 32.52 47.80
C THR A 2 -55.37 32.68 47.33
N GLY A 3 -54.58 31.61 47.46
CA GLY A 3 -53.14 31.63 47.22
C GLY A 3 -52.83 31.93 45.75
N LYS A 4 -52.53 33.19 45.44
CA LYS A 4 -51.73 33.54 44.28
C LYS A 4 -50.30 33.07 44.55
N LYS A 5 -50.05 31.82 44.16
CA LYS A 5 -48.70 31.28 43.96
C LYS A 5 -47.89 32.31 43.16
N ASN A 6 -46.83 32.87 43.75
CA ASN A 6 -45.98 33.91 43.14
C ASN A 6 -45.47 33.45 41.73
N PRO A 7 -45.64 34.23 40.65
CA PRO A 7 -45.22 33.80 39.31
C PRO A 7 -43.74 33.37 39.24
N VAL A 8 -42.88 33.94 40.08
CA VAL A 8 -41.43 33.66 40.14
C VAL A 8 -41.11 32.21 40.57
N TRP A 9 -41.76 31.65 41.61
CA TRP A 9 -41.42 30.28 42.07
C TRP A 9 -41.85 29.19 41.07
N LYS A 10 -42.90 29.46 40.28
CA LYS A 10 -43.35 28.53 39.23
C LYS A 10 -42.33 28.51 38.09
N LEU A 11 -41.74 29.67 37.77
CA LEU A 11 -40.73 29.80 36.73
C LEU A 11 -39.40 29.13 37.14
N ASP A 12 -38.95 29.32 38.39
CA ASP A 12 -37.73 28.69 38.92
C ASP A 12 -37.74 27.16 38.73
N SER A 13 -38.89 26.53 39.02
CA SER A 13 -39.04 25.07 38.85
C SER A 13 -38.96 24.63 37.39
N GLN A 14 -39.47 25.45 36.46
CA GLN A 14 -39.47 25.16 35.02
C GLN A 14 -38.10 25.42 34.39
N VAL A 15 -37.40 26.46 34.84
CA VAL A 15 -36.02 26.75 34.46
C VAL A 15 -35.10 25.61 34.89
N ALA A 16 -35.21 25.14 36.13
CA ALA A 16 -34.40 24.02 36.62
C ALA A 16 -34.68 22.70 35.86
N GLU A 17 -35.94 22.43 35.52
CA GLU A 17 -36.30 21.28 34.69
C GLU A 17 -35.70 21.39 33.28
N LEU A 18 -35.79 22.57 32.66
CA LEU A 18 -35.18 22.86 31.36
C LEU A 18 -33.67 22.63 31.39
N GLU A 19 -32.95 23.22 32.35
CA GLU A 19 -31.51 23.05 32.52
C GLU A 19 -31.11 21.58 32.67
N SER A 20 -31.77 20.83 33.56
CA SER A 20 -31.47 19.41 33.78
C SER A 20 -31.71 18.56 32.53
N SER A 21 -32.76 18.90 31.77
CA SER A 21 -33.12 18.19 30.56
C SER A 21 -32.11 18.48 29.43
N LEU A 22 -31.68 19.73 29.26
CA LEU A 22 -30.66 20.17 28.30
C LEU A 22 -29.31 19.50 28.55
N GLU A 23 -28.91 19.41 29.82
CA GLU A 23 -27.68 18.70 30.19
C GLU A 23 -27.76 17.21 29.81
N THR A 24 -28.95 16.59 29.93
CA THR A 24 -29.16 15.21 29.49
C THR A 24 -28.96 15.07 27.98
N VAL A 25 -29.45 16.01 27.17
CA VAL A 25 -29.22 15.98 25.71
C VAL A 25 -27.75 16.12 25.37
N LYS A 26 -27.02 16.98 26.09
CA LYS A 26 -25.58 17.11 25.89
C LYS A 26 -24.86 15.78 26.13
N VAL A 27 -25.19 15.07 27.22
CA VAL A 27 -24.66 13.72 27.49
C VAL A 27 -25.00 12.74 26.37
N LEU A 28 -26.23 12.77 25.83
CA LEU A 28 -26.61 11.92 24.69
C LEU A 28 -25.82 12.27 23.42
N LEU A 29 -25.52 13.55 23.19
CA LEU A 29 -24.72 14.03 22.06
C LEU A 29 -23.23 13.71 22.18
N GLU A 30 -22.72 13.41 23.37
CA GLU A 30 -21.34 12.96 23.60
C GLU A 30 -21.21 11.44 23.60
N GLN A 31 -22.32 10.72 23.72
CA GLN A 31 -22.33 9.27 23.78
C GLN A 31 -21.93 8.64 22.44
N GLN A 32 -21.06 7.62 22.51
CA GLN A 32 -20.75 6.73 21.40
C GLN A 32 -21.91 5.73 21.19
N SER A 33 -22.38 5.62 19.96
CA SER A 33 -23.44 4.68 19.57
C SER A 33 -22.84 3.37 19.03
N PRO A 34 -23.47 2.21 19.20
CA PRO A 34 -22.94 0.96 18.64
C PRO A 34 -22.91 0.94 17.10
N THR A 35 -23.87 1.57 16.43
CA THR A 35 -23.94 1.65 14.96
C THR A 35 -24.25 3.07 14.45
N VAL A 36 -24.06 3.29 13.15
CA VAL A 36 -24.45 4.56 12.48
C VAL A 36 -25.96 4.76 12.53
N ASP A 37 -26.75 3.72 12.30
CA ASP A 37 -28.21 3.80 12.34
C ASP A 37 -28.70 4.19 13.74
N GLU A 38 -28.13 3.59 14.79
CA GLU A 38 -28.43 3.96 16.17
C GLU A 38 -27.99 5.39 16.49
N ALA A 39 -26.84 5.85 15.98
CA ALA A 39 -26.39 7.23 16.13
C ALA A 39 -27.36 8.22 15.47
N GLN A 40 -27.89 7.88 14.29
CA GLN A 40 -28.89 8.68 13.58
C GLN A 40 -30.23 8.69 14.31
N HIS A 41 -30.68 7.54 14.83
CA HIS A 41 -31.88 7.45 15.65
C HIS A 41 -31.77 8.27 16.94
N LEU A 42 -30.63 8.19 17.62
CA LEU A 42 -30.36 8.99 18.82
C LEU A 42 -30.36 10.49 18.49
N LEU A 43 -29.73 10.88 17.38
CA LEU A 43 -29.70 12.27 16.94
C LEU A 43 -31.09 12.81 16.59
N LYS A 44 -31.94 12.00 15.95
CA LYS A 44 -33.34 12.36 15.72
C LYS A 44 -34.07 12.62 17.04
N HIS A 45 -33.88 11.76 18.03
CA HIS A 45 -34.47 11.94 19.35
C HIS A 45 -33.98 13.22 20.05
N VAL A 46 -32.70 13.56 19.87
CA VAL A 46 -32.13 14.83 20.37
C VAL A 46 -32.82 16.02 19.69
N TRP A 47 -33.01 15.99 18.38
CA TRP A 47 -33.73 17.04 17.66
C TRP A 47 -35.17 17.20 18.13
N ASP A 48 -35.91 16.09 18.30
CA ASP A 48 -37.28 16.13 18.82
C ASP A 48 -37.35 16.82 20.21
N LYS A 49 -36.33 16.58 21.07
CA LYS A 49 -36.22 17.24 22.38
C LYS A 49 -35.88 18.73 22.26
N LEU A 50 -34.93 19.07 21.38
CA LEU A 50 -34.54 20.46 21.12
C LEU A 50 -35.74 21.27 20.59
N ASP A 51 -36.53 20.73 19.67
CA ASP A 51 -37.72 21.39 19.13
C ASP A 51 -38.79 21.62 20.20
N ALA A 52 -39.01 20.64 21.07
CA ALA A 52 -39.92 20.78 22.21
C ALA A 52 -39.44 21.87 23.19
N TRP A 53 -38.13 21.95 23.43
CA TRP A 53 -37.56 22.98 24.29
C TRP A 53 -37.56 24.36 23.67
N HIS A 54 -37.28 24.48 22.39
CA HIS A 54 -37.41 25.73 21.67
C HIS A 54 -38.83 26.28 21.82
N SER A 55 -39.84 25.43 21.61
CA SER A 55 -41.24 25.78 21.82
C SER A 55 -41.52 26.22 23.27
N ARG A 56 -40.92 25.57 24.27
CA ARG A 56 -41.09 25.93 25.68
C ARG A 56 -40.41 27.25 26.03
N LEU A 57 -39.21 27.50 25.51
CA LEU A 57 -38.46 28.75 25.70
C LEU A 57 -39.23 29.92 25.08
N MET A 58 -39.74 29.77 23.85
CA MET A 58 -40.58 30.79 23.20
C MET A 58 -41.83 31.14 24.04
N LEU A 59 -42.49 30.16 24.63
CA LEU A 59 -43.63 30.41 25.52
C LEU A 59 -43.22 31.19 26.78
N LEU A 60 -42.06 30.87 27.37
CA LEU A 60 -41.55 31.57 28.55
C LEU A 60 -41.11 33.00 28.22
N GLU A 61 -40.48 33.21 27.06
CA GLU A 61 -40.11 34.55 26.58
C GLU A 61 -41.34 35.43 26.37
N ASN A 62 -42.41 34.89 25.75
CA ASN A 62 -43.68 35.61 25.61
C ASN A 62 -44.33 35.92 26.97
N GLU A 63 -44.33 34.97 27.92
CA GLU A 63 -44.86 35.20 29.28
C GLU A 63 -44.08 36.32 30.01
N VAL A 64 -42.78 36.47 29.74
CA VAL A 64 -41.93 37.54 30.30
C VAL A 64 -42.20 38.89 29.61
N GLU A 65 -42.42 38.90 28.29
CA GLU A 65 -42.80 40.10 27.54
C GLU A 65 -44.16 40.64 28.01
N ASP A 66 -45.17 39.78 28.12
CA ASP A 66 -46.49 40.13 28.66
C ASP A 66 -46.39 40.70 30.09
N LEU A 67 -45.53 40.11 30.94
CA LEU A 67 -45.32 40.59 32.32
C LEU A 67 -44.63 41.96 32.38
N ALA A 68 -43.80 42.29 31.40
CA ALA A 68 -43.05 43.54 31.37
C ALA A 68 -43.96 44.77 31.26
N GLU A 69 -45.17 44.63 30.70
CA GLU A 69 -46.16 45.71 30.60
C GLU A 69 -46.66 46.17 31.98
N ASP A 70 -46.95 45.21 32.87
CA ASP A 70 -47.54 45.48 34.19
C ASP A 70 -46.49 45.54 35.31
N HIS A 71 -45.40 44.77 35.19
CA HIS A 71 -44.43 44.52 36.26
C HIS A 71 -42.98 44.44 35.75
N PRO A 72 -42.38 45.57 35.34
CA PRO A 72 -41.06 45.60 34.69
C PRO A 72 -39.92 45.06 35.57
N ASP A 73 -39.94 45.35 36.88
CA ASP A 73 -38.90 44.86 37.80
C ASP A 73 -38.92 43.33 37.93
N GLN A 74 -40.10 42.71 37.85
CA GLN A 74 -40.23 41.25 37.91
C GLN A 74 -39.83 40.62 36.57
N ALA A 75 -40.22 41.21 35.45
CA ALA A 75 -39.82 40.76 34.12
C ALA A 75 -38.29 40.76 33.96
N HIS A 76 -37.58 41.78 34.47
CA HIS A 76 -36.13 41.83 34.41
C HIS A 76 -35.44 40.65 35.12
N ILE A 77 -35.96 40.23 36.29
CA ILE A 77 -35.44 39.06 37.01
C ILE A 77 -35.65 37.78 36.19
N LEU A 78 -36.80 37.63 35.52
CA LEU A 78 -37.09 36.45 34.71
C LEU A 78 -36.23 36.38 33.44
N VAL A 79 -35.94 37.53 32.80
CA VAL A 79 -34.98 37.59 31.68
C VAL A 79 -33.60 37.10 32.11
N ASP A 80 -33.11 37.53 33.27
CA ASP A 80 -31.82 37.08 33.81
C ASP A 80 -31.83 35.56 34.04
N GLN A 81 -32.90 35.03 34.61
CA GLN A 81 -33.07 33.59 34.83
C GLN A 81 -33.14 32.76 33.53
N LEU A 82 -33.72 33.30 32.45
CA LEU A 82 -33.80 32.61 31.16
C LEU A 82 -32.49 32.60 30.38
N THR A 83 -31.54 33.47 30.72
CA THR A 83 -30.26 33.59 30.00
C THR A 83 -29.50 32.26 29.94
N ARG A 84 -29.44 31.53 31.05
CA ARG A 84 -28.69 30.27 31.11
C ARG A 84 -29.36 29.11 30.34
N PRO A 85 -30.67 28.85 30.48
CA PRO A 85 -31.39 27.92 29.61
C PRO A 85 -31.22 28.21 28.11
N LEU A 86 -31.28 29.49 27.71
CA LEU A 86 -31.07 29.89 26.31
C LEU A 86 -29.66 29.56 25.82
N GLN A 87 -28.62 29.83 26.62
CA GLN A 87 -27.24 29.47 26.30
C GLN A 87 -27.04 27.96 26.19
N LEU A 88 -27.62 27.18 27.11
CA LEU A 88 -27.56 25.72 27.07
C LEU A 88 -28.27 25.16 25.82
N TYR A 89 -29.44 25.70 25.48
CA TYR A 89 -30.17 25.35 24.26
C TYR A 89 -29.34 25.63 23.00
N GLN A 90 -28.77 26.83 22.89
CA GLN A 90 -27.92 27.20 21.74
C GLN A 90 -26.70 26.29 21.61
N ASN A 91 -26.03 25.95 22.72
CA ASN A 91 -24.89 25.04 22.72
C ASN A 91 -25.29 23.62 22.28
N ALA A 92 -26.37 23.08 22.84
CA ALA A 92 -26.87 21.75 22.49
C ALA A 92 -27.33 21.68 21.03
N ALA A 93 -28.02 22.72 20.53
CA ALA A 93 -28.40 22.82 19.13
C ALA A 93 -27.17 22.83 18.20
N GLN A 94 -26.15 23.64 18.52
CA GLN A 94 -24.90 23.67 17.75
C GLN A 94 -24.20 22.29 17.72
N MET A 95 -24.14 21.59 18.86
CA MET A 95 -23.59 20.23 18.92
C MET A 95 -24.42 19.25 18.07
N ALA A 96 -25.75 19.35 18.10
CA ALA A 96 -26.63 18.52 17.28
C ALA A 96 -26.47 18.82 15.77
N GLU A 97 -26.26 20.08 15.37
CA GLU A 97 -25.95 20.46 13.99
C GLU A 97 -24.62 19.86 13.52
N GLN A 98 -23.57 19.99 14.34
CA GLN A 98 -22.27 19.40 14.05
C GLN A 98 -22.35 17.87 13.91
N ARG A 99 -23.08 17.20 14.83
CA ARG A 99 -23.29 15.75 14.76
C ARG A 99 -24.12 15.34 13.55
N THR A 100 -25.12 16.13 13.15
CA THR A 100 -25.88 15.95 11.89
C THR A 100 -24.96 15.99 10.69
N ALA A 101 -24.14 17.05 10.58
CA ALA A 101 -23.22 17.23 9.47
C ALA A 101 -22.16 16.12 9.42
N PHE A 102 -21.67 15.67 10.57
CA PHE A 102 -20.71 14.58 10.66
C PHE A 102 -21.31 13.24 10.24
N LEU A 103 -22.45 12.84 10.84
CA LEU A 103 -23.13 11.59 10.49
C LEU A 103 -23.52 11.53 9.01
N GLY A 104 -23.86 12.68 8.40
CA GLY A 104 -24.15 12.78 6.97
C GLY A 104 -22.98 12.47 6.05
N LYS A 105 -21.72 12.58 6.52
CA LYS A 105 -20.52 12.27 5.73
C LYS A 105 -20.12 10.79 5.82
N ILE A 106 -20.51 10.10 6.88
CA ILE A 106 -20.10 8.72 7.14
C ILE A 106 -20.40 7.77 5.96
N PRO A 107 -21.57 7.83 5.27
CA PRO A 107 -21.82 6.95 4.13
C PRO A 107 -20.78 7.06 3.02
N THR A 108 -20.36 8.27 2.67
CA THR A 108 -19.31 8.49 1.67
C THR A 108 -17.96 7.97 2.16
N CYS A 109 -17.61 8.22 3.42
CA CYS A 109 -16.38 7.67 4.01
C CYS A 109 -16.37 6.13 4.01
N LEU A 110 -17.51 5.47 4.30
CA LEU A 110 -17.60 4.01 4.25
C LEU A 110 -17.49 3.48 2.82
N GLN A 111 -17.97 4.21 1.81
CA GLN A 111 -17.73 3.86 0.40
C GLN A 111 -16.26 3.98 0.02
N GLU A 112 -15.58 5.04 0.47
CA GLU A 112 -14.14 5.21 0.29
C GLU A 112 -13.36 4.07 0.96
N PHE A 113 -13.73 3.72 2.19
CA PHE A 113 -13.16 2.58 2.92
C PHE A 113 -13.28 1.27 2.14
N ASP A 114 -14.48 0.95 1.62
CA ASP A 114 -14.68 -0.26 0.83
C ASP A 114 -13.85 -0.22 -0.46
N GLY A 115 -13.73 0.94 -1.11
CA GLY A 115 -12.86 1.14 -2.27
C GLY A 115 -11.38 0.91 -1.97
N ILE A 116 -10.90 1.40 -0.81
CA ILE A 116 -9.53 1.19 -0.34
C ILE A 116 -9.27 -0.30 -0.13
N LEU A 117 -10.15 -0.99 0.61
CA LEU A 117 -10.01 -2.43 0.87
C LEU A 117 -10.09 -3.26 -0.41
N TYR A 118 -10.98 -2.89 -1.33
CA TYR A 118 -11.10 -3.53 -2.63
C TYR A 118 -9.79 -3.38 -3.42
N SER A 119 -9.24 -2.17 -3.50
CA SER A 119 -7.98 -1.93 -4.21
C SER A 119 -6.80 -2.73 -3.64
N ALA A 120 -6.72 -2.85 -2.30
CA ALA A 120 -5.71 -3.66 -1.64
C ALA A 120 -5.89 -5.16 -1.93
N THR A 121 -7.15 -5.62 -1.96
CA THR A 121 -7.48 -7.03 -2.28
C THR A 121 -7.11 -7.37 -3.72
N CYS A 122 -7.50 -6.53 -4.69
CA CYS A 122 -7.13 -6.73 -6.09
C CYS A 122 -5.62 -6.74 -6.28
N TRP A 123 -4.91 -5.78 -5.67
CA TRP A 123 -3.44 -5.76 -5.74
C TRP A 123 -2.83 -7.02 -5.14
N LEU A 124 -3.34 -7.52 -4.00
CA LEU A 124 -2.85 -8.75 -3.39
C LEU A 124 -3.04 -9.97 -4.30
N GLU A 125 -4.22 -10.11 -4.90
CA GLU A 125 -4.54 -11.21 -5.82
C GLU A 125 -3.68 -11.16 -7.09
N GLU A 126 -3.52 -9.96 -7.68
CA GLU A 126 -2.70 -9.74 -8.86
C GLU A 126 -1.22 -10.00 -8.56
N ALA A 127 -0.68 -9.39 -7.49
CA ALA A 127 0.70 -9.58 -7.08
C ALA A 127 1.01 -11.05 -6.79
N GLN A 128 0.09 -11.76 -6.10
CA GLN A 128 0.23 -13.20 -5.87
C GLN A 128 0.26 -13.98 -7.18
N SER A 129 -0.71 -13.76 -8.08
CA SER A 129 -0.79 -14.44 -9.37
C SER A 129 0.47 -14.24 -10.20
N TRP A 130 0.97 -13.00 -10.25
CA TRP A 130 2.18 -12.63 -10.98
C TRP A 130 3.44 -13.25 -10.38
N LEU A 131 3.58 -13.27 -9.06
CA LEU A 131 4.77 -13.77 -8.38
C LEU A 131 4.96 -15.29 -8.56
N TYR A 132 3.86 -16.03 -8.63
CA TYR A 132 3.88 -17.49 -8.78
C TYR A 132 3.66 -17.97 -10.22
N ALA A 133 3.54 -17.04 -11.18
CA ALA A 133 3.43 -17.40 -12.59
C ALA A 133 4.76 -18.00 -13.10
N PRO A 134 4.73 -19.12 -13.84
CA PRO A 134 5.94 -19.66 -14.46
C PRO A 134 6.57 -18.62 -15.40
N CYS A 135 7.85 -18.31 -15.18
CA CYS A 135 8.60 -17.36 -15.99
C CYS A 135 9.75 -18.05 -16.71
N SER A 136 10.07 -17.57 -17.90
CA SER A 136 11.24 -17.97 -18.67
C SER A 136 12.05 -16.72 -19.01
N PHE A 137 13.35 -16.75 -18.71
CA PHE A 137 14.26 -15.65 -18.94
C PHE A 137 15.39 -16.14 -19.82
N THR A 138 15.52 -15.55 -21.01
CA THR A 138 16.53 -15.97 -21.98
C THR A 138 17.82 -15.17 -21.90
N THR A 139 17.77 -13.95 -21.37
CA THR A 139 18.90 -13.00 -21.30
C THR A 139 18.89 -12.17 -20.02
N ALA A 140 20.02 -11.55 -19.68
CA ALA A 140 20.12 -10.56 -18.60
C ALA A 140 19.09 -9.44 -18.76
N LYS A 141 18.83 -9.01 -20.00
CA LYS A 141 17.81 -8.00 -20.30
C LYS A 141 16.39 -8.46 -19.94
N ASN A 142 16.05 -9.74 -20.13
CA ASN A 142 14.75 -10.26 -19.72
C ASN A 142 14.61 -10.30 -18.20
N LEU A 143 15.67 -10.70 -17.49
CA LEU A 143 15.72 -10.64 -16.03
C LEU A 143 15.56 -9.21 -15.52
N GLN A 144 16.26 -8.24 -16.12
CA GLN A 144 16.18 -6.83 -15.74
C GLN A 144 14.77 -6.26 -15.98
N ASN A 145 14.12 -6.61 -17.09
CA ASN A 145 12.75 -6.19 -17.34
C ASN A 145 11.79 -6.75 -16.28
N HIS A 146 12.01 -7.99 -15.82
CA HIS A 146 11.22 -8.57 -14.74
C HIS A 146 11.47 -7.87 -13.40
N ALA A 147 12.73 -7.61 -13.06
CA ALA A 147 13.10 -6.81 -11.88
C ALA A 147 12.44 -5.42 -11.89
N ASN A 148 12.43 -4.74 -13.03
CA ASN A 148 11.74 -3.46 -13.19
C ASN A 148 10.23 -3.57 -12.94
N SER A 149 9.59 -4.65 -13.44
CA SER A 149 8.18 -4.91 -13.16
C SER A 149 7.92 -5.15 -11.67
N LEU A 150 8.78 -5.91 -10.97
CA LEU A 150 8.66 -6.11 -9.52
C LEU A 150 8.78 -4.78 -8.76
N GLN A 151 9.69 -3.89 -9.18
CA GLN A 151 9.81 -2.55 -8.60
C GLN A 151 8.51 -1.74 -8.77
N LEU A 152 7.89 -1.75 -9.95
CA LEU A 152 6.61 -1.07 -10.17
C LEU A 152 5.50 -1.60 -9.25
N VAL A 153 5.45 -2.93 -9.06
CA VAL A 153 4.48 -3.55 -8.13
C VAL A 153 4.73 -3.12 -6.68
N LEU A 154 5.99 -2.94 -6.27
CA LEU A 154 6.34 -2.40 -4.96
C LEU A 154 5.88 -0.95 -4.81
N ASP A 155 6.13 -0.10 -5.81
CA ASP A 155 5.72 1.31 -5.78
C ASP A 155 4.18 1.44 -5.65
N ASP A 156 3.43 0.61 -6.38
CA ASP A 156 1.97 0.54 -6.26
C ASP A 156 1.52 0.12 -4.86
N SER A 157 2.23 -0.83 -4.24
CA SER A 157 1.95 -1.29 -2.88
C SER A 157 2.15 -0.18 -1.85
N GLU A 158 3.18 0.66 -2.02
CA GLU A 158 3.45 1.79 -1.14
C GLU A 158 2.34 2.82 -1.20
N ARG A 159 1.86 3.13 -2.42
CA ARG A 159 0.73 4.03 -2.63
C ARG A 159 -0.54 3.49 -1.96
N ILE A 160 -0.84 2.20 -2.12
CA ILE A 160 -2.00 1.56 -1.48
C ILE A 160 -1.92 1.65 0.05
N ARG A 161 -0.75 1.37 0.61
CA ARG A 161 -0.52 1.45 2.07
C ARG A 161 -0.62 2.87 2.60
N LEU A 162 -0.12 3.86 1.87
CA LEU A 162 -0.24 5.27 2.25
C LEU A 162 -1.71 5.67 2.36
N VAL A 163 -2.53 5.33 1.36
CA VAL A 163 -3.97 5.60 1.38
C VAL A 163 -4.65 4.94 2.58
N MET A 164 -4.30 3.68 2.90
CA MET A 164 -4.81 3.01 4.10
C MET A 164 -4.38 3.71 5.39
N GLN A 165 -3.13 4.20 5.47
CA GLN A 165 -2.62 4.90 6.65
C GLN A 165 -3.32 6.24 6.86
N ASP A 166 -3.47 7.02 5.79
CA ASP A 166 -4.15 8.32 5.81
C ASP A 166 -5.62 8.19 6.24
N PHE A 167 -6.28 7.11 5.81
CA PHE A 167 -7.67 6.85 6.17
C PHE A 167 -7.88 6.46 7.64
N ARG A 168 -6.81 6.12 8.39
CA ARG A 168 -6.92 5.75 9.82
C ARG A 168 -7.51 6.89 10.66
N ALA A 169 -7.09 8.13 10.39
CA ALA A 169 -7.60 9.30 11.11
C ALA A 169 -9.11 9.48 10.89
N VAL A 170 -9.59 9.27 9.66
CA VAL A 170 -11.02 9.33 9.33
C VAL A 170 -11.80 8.24 10.09
N LEU A 171 -11.26 7.01 10.17
CA LEU A 171 -11.87 5.95 10.97
C LEU A 171 -11.80 6.22 12.47
N ASP A 172 -10.77 6.88 12.97
CA ASP A 172 -10.67 7.31 14.36
C ASP A 172 -11.79 8.30 14.71
N ASP A 173 -12.01 9.30 13.86
CA ASP A 173 -13.10 10.26 14.01
C ASP A 173 -14.47 9.57 13.98
N ILE A 174 -14.71 8.68 13.01
CA ILE A 174 -15.96 7.90 12.94
C ILE A 174 -16.14 7.04 14.20
N CYS A 175 -15.05 6.42 14.66
CA CYS A 175 -15.07 5.61 15.87
C CYS A 175 -15.35 6.40 17.14
N SER A 176 -15.09 7.70 17.18
CA SER A 176 -15.45 8.54 18.34
C SER A 176 -16.98 8.64 18.52
N VAL A 177 -17.75 8.50 17.43
CA VAL A 177 -19.21 8.63 17.42
C VAL A 177 -19.91 7.28 17.35
N CYS A 178 -19.37 6.33 16.59
CA CYS A 178 -19.97 5.02 16.34
C CYS A 178 -18.97 3.89 16.65
N ASN A 179 -19.39 2.76 17.23
CA ASN A 179 -18.48 1.63 17.44
C ASN A 179 -18.17 0.91 16.12
N MET A 180 -17.08 1.33 15.49
CA MET A 180 -16.58 0.78 14.23
C MET A 180 -15.19 0.14 14.41
N SER A 181 -14.96 -0.46 15.58
CA SER A 181 -13.69 -1.11 15.94
C SER A 181 -13.30 -2.21 14.94
N TRP A 182 -14.26 -3.00 14.48
CA TRP A 182 -14.01 -4.06 13.51
C TRP A 182 -13.53 -3.53 12.14
N GLN A 183 -13.94 -2.33 11.71
CA GLN A 183 -13.41 -1.72 10.49
C GLN A 183 -11.94 -1.30 10.65
N LYS A 184 -11.55 -0.82 11.82
CA LYS A 184 -10.12 -0.53 12.11
C LYS A 184 -9.29 -1.80 12.02
N ASP A 185 -9.76 -2.87 12.64
CA ASP A 185 -9.09 -4.17 12.60
C ASP A 185 -8.97 -4.69 11.16
N ARG A 186 -10.02 -4.55 10.35
CA ARG A 186 -9.99 -4.90 8.92
C ARG A 186 -8.98 -4.08 8.13
N LEU A 187 -8.92 -2.77 8.34
CA LEU A 187 -7.94 -1.91 7.67
C LEU A 187 -6.52 -2.30 8.05
N GLN A 188 -6.27 -2.52 9.34
CA GLN A 188 -4.98 -2.95 9.84
C GLN A 188 -4.59 -4.33 9.29
N GLN A 189 -5.52 -5.28 9.25
CA GLN A 189 -5.29 -6.60 8.68
C GLN A 189 -4.93 -6.51 7.20
N SER A 190 -5.63 -5.69 6.43
CA SER A 190 -5.34 -5.48 5.01
C SER A 190 -3.95 -4.85 4.80
N ASP A 191 -3.61 -3.79 5.56
CA ASP A 191 -2.27 -3.19 5.52
C ASP A 191 -1.16 -4.20 5.87
N GLN A 192 -1.38 -5.06 6.87
CA GLN A 192 -0.44 -6.12 7.22
C GLN A 192 -0.27 -7.17 6.12
N GLN A 193 -1.36 -7.55 5.43
CA GLN A 193 -1.30 -8.47 4.30
C GLN A 193 -0.53 -7.87 3.12
N VAL A 194 -0.80 -6.61 2.77
CA VAL A 194 -0.06 -5.89 1.71
C VAL A 194 1.41 -5.78 2.08
N HIS A 195 1.74 -5.40 3.33
CA HIS A 195 3.13 -5.32 3.81
C HIS A 195 3.85 -6.68 3.75
N LYS A 196 3.16 -7.77 4.10
CA LYS A 196 3.75 -9.11 4.02
C LYS A 196 4.09 -9.47 2.56
N MET A 197 3.19 -9.22 1.62
CA MET A 197 3.44 -9.45 0.20
C MET A 197 4.57 -8.55 -0.33
N GLN A 198 4.56 -7.27 0.05
CA GLN A 198 5.62 -6.30 -0.30
C GLN A 198 7.01 -6.84 0.09
N ARG A 199 7.14 -7.39 1.30
CA ARG A 199 8.39 -8.01 1.74
C ARG A 199 8.80 -9.20 0.87
N THR A 200 7.86 -10.08 0.53
CA THR A 200 8.15 -11.22 -0.36
C THR A 200 8.62 -10.77 -1.74
N ILE A 201 7.98 -9.74 -2.30
CA ILE A 201 8.37 -9.18 -3.61
C ILE A 201 9.75 -8.53 -3.53
N LEU A 202 10.04 -7.80 -2.46
CA LEU A 202 11.35 -7.18 -2.24
C LEU A 202 12.47 -8.24 -2.17
N GLU A 203 12.26 -9.31 -1.40
CA GLU A 203 13.20 -10.43 -1.31
C GLU A 203 13.44 -11.07 -2.69
N GLN A 204 12.42 -11.22 -3.53
CA GLN A 204 12.59 -11.70 -4.91
C GLN A 204 13.32 -10.71 -5.81
N LEU A 205 13.00 -9.41 -5.70
CA LEU A 205 13.64 -8.36 -6.48
C LEU A 205 15.15 -8.34 -6.24
N GLU A 206 15.59 -8.46 -4.99
CA GLU A 206 17.01 -8.52 -4.64
C GLU A 206 17.74 -9.67 -5.34
N LEU A 207 17.12 -10.86 -5.39
CA LEU A 207 17.66 -12.03 -6.11
C LEU A 207 17.76 -11.76 -7.62
N PHE A 208 16.73 -11.18 -8.22
CA PHE A 208 16.75 -10.84 -9.65
C PHE A 208 17.82 -9.80 -9.98
N VAL A 209 17.98 -8.76 -9.16
CA VAL A 209 19.01 -7.72 -9.38
C VAL A 209 20.42 -8.33 -9.34
N GLN A 210 20.69 -9.24 -8.41
CA GLN A 210 21.96 -9.96 -8.37
C GLN A 210 22.16 -10.82 -9.64
N ALA A 211 21.15 -11.64 -9.99
CA ALA A 211 21.22 -12.50 -11.16
C ALA A 211 21.40 -11.73 -12.48
N VAL A 212 20.82 -10.54 -12.61
CA VAL A 212 21.05 -9.67 -13.77
C VAL A 212 22.52 -9.33 -13.92
N GLN A 213 23.19 -8.89 -12.85
CA GLN A 213 24.59 -8.50 -12.90
C GLN A 213 25.49 -9.67 -13.28
N GLU A 214 25.23 -10.85 -12.71
CA GLU A 214 25.99 -12.07 -12.98
C GLU A 214 25.80 -12.53 -14.42
N VAL A 215 24.55 -12.60 -14.91
CA VAL A 215 24.25 -13.02 -16.29
C VAL A 215 24.76 -12.00 -17.30
N GLU A 216 24.67 -10.70 -17.03
CA GLU A 216 25.20 -9.64 -17.91
C GLU A 216 26.73 -9.78 -18.06
N ALA A 217 27.44 -9.98 -16.95
CA ALA A 217 28.89 -10.23 -16.98
C ALA A 217 29.24 -11.50 -17.77
N MET A 218 28.49 -12.60 -17.58
CA MET A 218 28.68 -13.83 -18.36
C MET A 218 28.42 -13.62 -19.85
N GLU A 219 27.35 -12.89 -20.21
CA GLU A 219 27.01 -12.56 -21.59
C GLU A 219 28.13 -11.75 -22.28
N GLU A 220 28.71 -10.77 -21.59
CA GLU A 220 29.85 -10.00 -22.08
C GLU A 220 31.13 -10.84 -22.22
N GLU A 221 31.43 -11.69 -21.24
CA GLU A 221 32.59 -12.57 -21.25
C GLU A 221 32.49 -13.58 -22.40
N VAL A 222 31.37 -14.31 -22.51
CA VAL A 222 31.15 -15.30 -23.59
C VAL A 222 31.19 -14.62 -24.96
N LYS A 223 30.66 -13.40 -25.11
CA LYS A 223 30.79 -12.63 -26.35
C LYS A 223 32.25 -12.32 -26.69
N THR A 224 33.07 -12.02 -25.69
CA THR A 224 34.51 -11.78 -25.88
C THR A 224 35.23 -13.06 -26.29
N LEU A 225 34.92 -14.19 -25.63
CA LEU A 225 35.47 -15.50 -25.97
C LEU A 225 35.07 -15.93 -27.39
N ASP A 226 33.82 -15.73 -27.79
CA ASP A 226 33.31 -16.04 -29.12
C ASP A 226 34.07 -15.28 -30.23
N ASN A 227 34.32 -13.99 -30.00
CA ASN A 227 35.15 -13.18 -30.90
C ASN A 227 36.61 -13.70 -30.98
N ASN A 228 37.15 -14.20 -29.87
CA ASN A 228 38.51 -14.77 -29.85
C ASN A 228 38.57 -16.11 -30.59
N VAL A 229 37.57 -16.98 -30.41
CA VAL A 229 37.45 -18.24 -31.15
C VAL A 229 37.31 -17.99 -32.65
N ALA A 230 36.47 -17.02 -33.05
CA ALA A 230 36.33 -16.63 -34.46
C ALA A 230 37.67 -16.16 -35.08
N LYS A 231 38.48 -15.41 -34.34
CA LYS A 231 39.84 -15.01 -34.78
C LYS A 231 40.77 -16.21 -34.92
N ILE A 232 40.78 -17.12 -33.95
CA ILE A 232 41.60 -18.35 -34.00
C ILE A 232 41.20 -19.19 -35.22
N GLN A 233 39.90 -19.40 -35.43
CA GLN A 233 39.37 -20.13 -36.57
C GLN A 233 39.78 -19.49 -37.90
N ALA A 234 39.74 -18.16 -38.01
CA ALA A 234 40.18 -17.43 -39.20
C ALA A 234 41.70 -17.58 -39.45
N ILE A 235 42.52 -17.57 -38.39
CA ILE A 235 43.97 -17.81 -38.50
C ILE A 235 44.21 -19.23 -39.02
N LEU A 236 43.60 -20.24 -38.40
CA LEU A 236 43.75 -21.65 -38.80
C LEU A 236 43.24 -21.92 -40.22
N SER A 237 42.24 -21.17 -40.70
CA SER A 237 41.68 -21.34 -42.05
C SER A 237 42.43 -20.58 -43.15
N SER A 238 43.17 -19.51 -42.80
CA SER A 238 43.89 -18.66 -43.77
C SER A 238 45.32 -19.11 -44.02
N VAL A 239 45.86 -19.94 -43.13
CA VAL A 239 47.18 -20.53 -43.20
C VAL A 239 47.08 -21.82 -43.99
N ASP A 240 47.70 -21.90 -45.18
CA ASP A 240 47.94 -23.18 -45.84
C ASP A 240 48.66 -24.12 -44.85
N ASN A 241 48.20 -25.38 -44.71
CA ASN A 241 48.54 -26.41 -43.70
C ASN A 241 50.02 -26.56 -43.26
N SER A 242 50.97 -25.85 -43.88
CA SER A 242 52.42 -25.89 -43.65
C SER A 242 53.06 -24.56 -43.21
N SER A 243 52.29 -23.49 -42.95
CA SER A 243 52.86 -22.15 -42.68
C SER A 243 52.85 -21.65 -41.22
N LEU A 244 52.16 -22.30 -40.29
CA LEU A 244 52.24 -21.96 -38.86
C LEU A 244 53.45 -22.63 -38.19
N SER A 245 54.23 -21.85 -37.44
CA SER A 245 55.32 -22.38 -36.63
C SER A 245 54.81 -23.13 -35.39
N LEU A 246 55.61 -24.07 -34.87
CA LEU A 246 55.32 -24.78 -33.61
C LEU A 246 55.07 -23.81 -32.44
N ARG A 247 55.74 -22.65 -32.43
CA ARG A 247 55.56 -21.62 -31.41
C ARG A 247 54.17 -20.97 -31.50
N GLU A 248 53.71 -20.67 -32.71
CA GLU A 248 52.37 -20.08 -32.93
C GLU A 248 51.26 -21.09 -32.59
N GLN A 249 51.43 -22.37 -32.95
CA GLN A 249 50.52 -23.43 -32.56
C GLN A 249 50.43 -23.59 -31.03
N GLN A 250 51.56 -23.53 -30.33
CA GLN A 250 51.57 -23.60 -28.86
C GLN A 250 50.82 -22.42 -28.21
N VAL A 251 50.93 -21.22 -28.79
CA VAL A 251 50.19 -20.03 -28.32
C VAL A 251 48.68 -20.21 -28.55
N ILE A 252 48.27 -20.73 -29.71
CA ILE A 252 46.87 -21.02 -30.03
C ILE A 252 46.29 -22.05 -29.05
N LEU A 253 46.98 -23.17 -28.80
CA LEU A 253 46.57 -24.19 -27.84
C LEU A 253 46.46 -23.64 -26.42
N THR A 254 47.40 -22.80 -25.99
CA THR A 254 47.35 -22.18 -24.66
C THR A 254 46.14 -21.24 -24.51
N ASN A 255 45.82 -20.48 -25.57
CA ASN A 255 44.66 -19.60 -25.59
C ASN A 255 43.35 -20.41 -25.53
N MET A 256 43.22 -21.45 -26.36
CA MET A 256 42.04 -22.34 -26.35
C MET A 256 41.83 -23.02 -24.99
N ALA A 257 42.89 -23.50 -24.34
CA ALA A 257 42.80 -24.06 -23.00
C ALA A 257 42.32 -23.04 -21.95
N SER A 258 42.69 -21.76 -22.11
CA SER A 258 42.18 -20.67 -21.26
C SER A 258 40.69 -20.41 -21.52
N ILE A 259 40.29 -20.32 -22.79
CA ILE A 259 38.88 -20.13 -23.18
C ILE A 259 38.01 -21.27 -22.64
N ARG A 260 38.48 -22.52 -22.79
CA ARG A 260 37.81 -23.72 -22.27
C ARG A 260 37.56 -23.62 -20.78
N ARG A 261 38.57 -23.23 -20.00
CA ARG A 261 38.45 -23.06 -18.54
C ARG A 261 37.36 -22.03 -18.20
N THR A 262 37.37 -20.86 -18.84
CA THR A 262 36.38 -19.82 -18.58
C THR A 262 34.96 -20.26 -18.95
N LEU A 263 34.78 -21.03 -20.03
CA LEU A 263 33.47 -21.59 -20.40
C LEU A 263 32.97 -22.63 -19.39
N GLU A 264 33.86 -23.46 -18.86
CA GLU A 264 33.54 -24.41 -17.78
C GLU A 264 33.15 -23.67 -16.49
N GLU A 265 33.80 -22.55 -16.19
CA GLU A 265 33.43 -21.67 -15.06
C GLU A 265 32.04 -21.07 -15.26
N VAL A 266 31.71 -20.55 -16.45
CA VAL A 266 30.36 -20.03 -16.77
C VAL A 266 29.29 -21.09 -16.54
N GLU A 267 29.50 -22.32 -17.01
CA GLU A 267 28.55 -23.43 -16.76
C GLU A 267 28.40 -23.74 -15.28
N SER A 268 29.48 -23.65 -14.49
CA SER A 268 29.42 -23.91 -13.05
C SER A 268 28.56 -22.89 -12.29
N CYS A 269 28.51 -21.64 -12.77
CA CYS A 269 27.69 -20.59 -12.15
C CYS A 269 26.17 -20.81 -12.31
N LYS A 270 25.72 -21.73 -13.19
CA LYS A 270 24.30 -21.97 -13.45
C LYS A 270 23.50 -22.29 -12.17
N GLY A 271 24.09 -23.07 -11.26
CA GLY A 271 23.45 -23.43 -9.98
C GLY A 271 23.52 -22.34 -8.91
N GLU A 272 24.26 -21.26 -9.16
CA GLU A 272 24.55 -20.20 -8.17
C GLU A 272 23.69 -18.94 -8.38
N LEU A 273 23.00 -18.81 -9.52
CA LEU A 273 22.20 -17.62 -9.88
C LEU A 273 20.98 -17.35 -8.98
N HIS A 274 20.68 -18.23 -8.01
CA HIS A 274 19.57 -18.09 -7.05
C HIS A 274 18.20 -17.70 -7.65
N LEU A 275 17.96 -18.05 -8.92
CA LEU A 275 16.70 -17.79 -9.62
C LEU A 275 15.58 -18.73 -9.14
N PRO A 276 14.31 -18.36 -9.36
CA PRO A 276 13.19 -19.27 -9.14
C PRO A 276 13.39 -20.59 -9.89
N GLN A 277 13.06 -21.71 -9.24
CA GLN A 277 13.38 -23.05 -9.72
C GLN A 277 13.03 -23.26 -11.20
N GLY A 278 14.03 -23.62 -12.01
CA GLY A 278 13.88 -23.92 -13.43
C GLY A 278 13.93 -22.70 -14.35
N ALA A 279 14.04 -21.49 -13.83
CA ALA A 279 14.22 -20.28 -14.62
C ALA A 279 15.61 -20.24 -15.27
N GLU A 280 16.63 -20.73 -14.56
CA GLU A 280 18.02 -20.86 -14.99
C GLU A 280 18.18 -21.75 -16.23
N GLU A 281 17.29 -22.72 -16.42
CA GLU A 281 17.31 -23.63 -17.58
C GLU A 281 16.96 -22.93 -18.90
N SER A 282 16.29 -21.78 -18.82
CA SER A 282 15.90 -21.03 -20.01
C SER A 282 16.91 -19.99 -20.47
N LEU A 283 17.97 -19.75 -19.69
CA LEU A 283 19.01 -18.78 -20.01
C LEU A 283 19.86 -19.27 -21.18
N LEU A 284 19.88 -18.48 -22.26
CA LEU A 284 20.57 -18.87 -23.49
C LEU A 284 22.09 -18.86 -23.35
N ILE A 285 22.62 -18.13 -22.36
CA ILE A 285 24.06 -18.01 -22.12
C ILE A 285 24.73 -19.38 -21.91
N PHE A 286 24.08 -20.30 -21.18
CA PHE A 286 24.61 -21.66 -20.95
C PHE A 286 24.59 -22.47 -22.25
N SER A 287 23.47 -22.47 -22.97
CA SER A 287 23.42 -23.14 -24.28
C SER A 287 24.47 -22.60 -25.27
N ARG A 288 24.78 -21.28 -25.19
CA ARG A 288 25.82 -20.65 -26.00
C ARG A 288 27.22 -21.03 -25.55
N ALA A 289 27.49 -21.05 -24.24
CA ALA A 289 28.76 -21.47 -23.68
C ALA A 289 29.08 -22.92 -24.04
N GLN A 290 28.10 -23.82 -23.94
CA GLN A 290 28.24 -25.22 -24.35
C GLN A 290 28.56 -25.39 -25.86
N GLN A 291 27.89 -24.63 -26.73
CA GLN A 291 28.19 -24.64 -28.17
C GLN A 291 29.61 -24.14 -28.48
N LEU A 292 30.04 -23.07 -27.79
CA LEU A 292 31.37 -22.51 -27.96
C LEU A 292 32.45 -23.47 -27.44
N LEU A 293 32.18 -24.15 -26.33
CA LEU A 293 33.05 -25.18 -25.76
C LEU A 293 33.30 -26.32 -26.76
N GLN A 294 32.24 -26.80 -27.43
CA GLN A 294 32.37 -27.81 -28.48
C GLN A 294 33.25 -27.29 -29.64
N THR A 295 33.03 -26.05 -30.07
CA THR A 295 33.82 -25.43 -31.15
C THR A 295 35.30 -25.35 -30.78
N VAL A 296 35.62 -24.97 -29.54
CA VAL A 296 36.99 -24.89 -29.03
C VAL A 296 37.66 -26.27 -29.03
N GLN A 297 36.96 -27.32 -28.59
CA GLN A 297 37.48 -28.69 -28.58
C GLN A 297 37.79 -29.20 -30.00
N GLU A 298 36.94 -28.89 -30.97
CA GLU A 298 37.18 -29.25 -32.38
C GLU A 298 38.42 -28.54 -32.95
N LEU A 299 38.60 -27.25 -32.64
CA LEU A 299 39.77 -26.47 -33.06
C LEU A 299 41.07 -26.92 -32.35
N GLU A 300 41.00 -27.30 -31.07
CA GLU A 300 42.13 -27.89 -30.33
C GLU A 300 42.61 -29.17 -31.02
N GLN A 301 41.71 -30.11 -31.30
CA GLN A 301 42.05 -31.36 -31.98
C GLN A 301 42.66 -31.12 -33.37
N LEU A 302 42.11 -30.19 -34.13
CA LEU A 302 42.61 -29.86 -35.47
C LEU A 302 44.03 -29.25 -35.40
N THR A 303 44.27 -28.37 -34.43
CA THR A 303 45.59 -27.74 -34.21
C THR A 303 46.63 -28.76 -33.75
N GLU A 304 46.27 -29.69 -32.85
CA GLU A 304 47.15 -30.77 -32.41
C GLU A 304 47.55 -31.71 -33.55
N GLN A 305 46.58 -32.09 -34.41
CA GLN A 305 46.85 -32.90 -35.60
C GLN A 305 47.81 -32.22 -36.58
N GLN A 306 47.63 -30.91 -36.82
CA GLN A 306 48.54 -30.12 -37.65
C GLN A 306 49.95 -30.03 -37.03
N SER A 307 50.06 -29.96 -35.70
CA SER A 307 51.34 -29.93 -35.00
C SER A 307 52.10 -31.25 -35.13
N MET A 308 51.40 -32.37 -35.01
CA MET A 308 52.01 -33.70 -35.22
C MET A 308 52.53 -33.88 -36.65
N GLN A 309 51.84 -33.33 -37.66
CA GLN A 309 52.28 -33.40 -39.06
C GLN A 309 53.54 -32.58 -39.36
N LEU A 310 53.83 -31.54 -38.58
CA LEU A 310 55.05 -30.71 -38.72
C LEU A 310 56.26 -31.26 -37.93
N GLN A 311 56.04 -32.24 -37.04
CA GLN A 311 57.09 -32.91 -36.27
C GLN A 311 57.62 -34.19 -36.94
N VAL A 312 57.03 -34.62 -38.06
CA VAL A 312 57.45 -35.76 -38.92
C VAL A 312 58.25 -35.26 -40.11
#